data_AF-B9SDB1-F1
#
_entry.id   AF-B9SDB1-F1
#
_cell.length_a   1.000
_cell.length_b   1.000
_cell.length_c   1.000
_cell.angle_alpha   90.00
_cell.angle_beta   90.00
_cell.angle_gamma   90.00
#
_symmetry.space_group_name_H-M   'P 1'
#
loop_
_entity.id
_entity.type
_entity.pdbx_description
1 polymer ?
#
loop_
_entity_poly.entity_id
_entity_poly.type
_entity_poly.pdbx_seq_one_letter_code
_entity_poly.pdbx_strand_id
1 'polypeptide(L)'
;MEIELEPRVKPLSYKVKGMSRESPSQKASHILDTDLRSHWSTGTNTKEWILLELDEPCLLSHLRIYNKSVLEWEISVGLRYKVSQSHYDLRLMLQTAVQGLPAIGFLRK
;
A
#
# COMPACT_ATOMS: atom_id res chain seq x y z
N MET A 1 2.20 32.81 18.51
CA MET A 1 1.94 32.62 17.07
C MET A 1 1.81 31.12 16.86
N GLU A 2 0.58 30.61 16.94
CA GLU A 2 0.31 29.22 16.57
C GLU A 2 0.46 29.15 15.06
N ILE A 3 1.53 28.50 14.62
CA ILE A 3 1.72 28.19 13.21
C ILE A 3 0.80 27.01 12.95
N GLU A 4 -0.42 27.28 12.48
CA GLU A 4 -1.19 26.28 11.74
C GLU A 4 -0.34 25.89 10.52
N LEU A 5 0.48 24.86 10.71
CA LEU A 5 1.16 24.18 9.62
C LEU A 5 0.07 23.48 8.82
N GLU A 6 -0.47 24.19 7.83
CA GLU A 6 -1.08 23.59 6.65
C GLU A 6 -0.31 22.31 6.33
N PRO A 7 -0.96 21.13 6.30
CA PRO A 7 -0.26 19.89 6.01
C PRO A 7 0.35 20.04 4.61
N ARG A 8 1.67 20.26 4.56
CA ARG A 8 2.45 20.50 3.34
C ARG A 8 2.39 19.36 2.32
N VAL A 9 1.63 18.31 2.62
CA VAL A 9 1.53 17.07 1.86
C VAL A 9 0.05 16.83 1.55
N LYS A 10 -0.28 16.95 0.26
CA LYS A 10 -1.62 16.66 -0.27
C LYS A 10 -1.89 15.16 -0.19
N PRO A 11 -3.06 14.72 0.32
CA PRO A 11 -3.49 13.33 0.21
C PRO A 11 -3.54 12.90 -1.26
N LEU A 12 -3.00 11.73 -1.56
CA LEU A 12 -3.01 11.17 -2.90
C LEU A 12 -4.26 10.29 -3.07
N SER A 13 -4.95 10.46 -4.19
CA SER A 13 -6.05 9.56 -4.56
C SER A 13 -5.48 8.27 -5.16
N TYR A 14 -6.08 7.15 -4.78
CA TYR A 14 -5.67 5.83 -5.25
C TYR A 14 -6.84 4.84 -5.22
N LYS A 15 -6.67 3.74 -5.94
CA LYS A 15 -7.65 2.65 -6.01
C LYS A 15 -6.98 1.29 -5.85
N VAL A 16 -7.75 0.30 -5.41
CA VAL A 16 -7.29 -1.09 -5.38
C VAL A 16 -7.26 -1.65 -6.80
N LYS A 17 -6.08 -2.10 -7.24
CA LYS A 17 -5.90 -2.80 -8.53
C LYS A 17 -5.88 -4.30 -8.42
N GLY A 18 -5.53 -4.83 -7.26
CA GLY A 18 -5.48 -6.27 -7.02
C GLY A 18 -5.05 -6.58 -5.61
N MET A 19 -5.19 -7.85 -5.25
CA MET A 19 -4.75 -8.41 -3.98
C MET A 19 -4.48 -9.89 -4.15
N SER A 20 -3.81 -10.49 -3.16
CA SER A 20 -3.71 -11.94 -3.06
C SER A 20 -5.01 -12.59 -2.59
N ARG A 21 -5.55 -12.13 -1.46
CA ARG A 21 -6.71 -12.72 -0.78
C ARG A 21 -7.42 -11.70 0.11
N GLU A 22 -8.69 -11.95 0.40
CA GLU A 22 -9.45 -11.24 1.42
C GLU A 22 -10.37 -12.19 2.18
N SER A 23 -10.76 -11.79 3.39
CA SER A 23 -11.82 -12.44 4.13
C SER A 23 -13.20 -11.98 3.59
N PRO A 24 -14.27 -12.72 3.87
CA PRO A 24 -15.61 -12.33 3.46
C PRO A 24 -16.09 -10.99 4.02
N SER A 25 -15.59 -10.57 5.19
CA SER A 25 -16.05 -9.37 5.90
C SER A 25 -15.04 -8.21 5.89
N GLN A 26 -13.79 -8.42 5.49
CA GLN A 26 -12.72 -7.42 5.53
C GLN A 26 -12.13 -7.22 4.13
N LYS A 27 -12.88 -6.51 3.30
CA LYS A 27 -12.64 -6.33 1.87
C LYS A 27 -11.52 -5.38 1.56
N ALA A 28 -10.92 -5.51 0.38
CA ALA A 28 -9.92 -4.56 -0.14
C ALA A 28 -10.40 -3.12 -0.10
N SER A 29 -11.66 -2.89 -0.49
CA SER A 29 -12.26 -1.56 -0.60
C SER A 29 -12.24 -0.81 0.73
N HIS A 30 -12.21 -1.53 1.85
CA HIS A 30 -12.17 -0.94 3.18
C HIS A 30 -10.90 -0.14 3.46
N ILE A 31 -9.82 -0.31 2.68
CA ILE A 31 -8.63 0.55 2.83
C ILE A 31 -8.89 1.99 2.39
N LEU A 32 -9.92 2.22 1.57
CA LEU A 32 -10.32 3.54 1.09
C LEU A 32 -11.22 4.26 2.11
N ASP A 33 -11.72 3.52 3.10
CA ASP A 33 -12.54 4.08 4.17
C ASP A 33 -11.66 4.91 5.12
N THR A 34 -12.21 6.01 5.60
CA THR A 34 -11.55 6.84 6.63
C THR A 34 -11.76 6.30 8.05
N ASP A 35 -12.71 5.39 8.24
CA ASP A 35 -12.98 4.75 9.53
C ASP A 35 -12.00 3.60 9.79
N LEU A 36 -11.13 3.78 10.79
CA LEU A 36 -10.13 2.79 11.23
C LEU A 36 -10.74 1.51 11.84
N ARG A 37 -12.06 1.45 12.05
CA ARG A 37 -12.77 0.21 12.41
C ARG A 37 -12.87 -0.72 11.20
N SER A 38 -13.03 -0.14 10.00
CA SER A 38 -13.00 -0.83 8.72
C SER A 38 -11.54 -1.13 8.34
N HIS A 39 -11.27 -2.34 7.85
CA HIS A 39 -9.94 -2.74 7.41
C HIS A 39 -10.04 -3.88 6.42
N TRP A 40 -8.98 -4.04 5.62
CA TRP A 40 -8.73 -5.25 4.84
C TRP A 40 -8.05 -6.30 5.72
N SER A 41 -8.39 -7.56 5.51
CA SER A 41 -7.74 -8.70 6.14
C SER A 41 -7.83 -9.92 5.23
N THR A 42 -6.80 -10.76 5.24
CA THR A 42 -6.79 -12.04 4.53
C THR A 42 -7.32 -13.19 5.38
N GLY A 43 -7.45 -12.98 6.71
CA GLY A 43 -7.77 -14.03 7.67
C GLY A 43 -6.65 -15.05 7.87
N THR A 44 -5.44 -14.77 7.36
CA THR A 44 -4.27 -15.65 7.46
C THR A 44 -3.08 -14.91 8.07
N ASN A 45 -2.09 -15.65 8.52
CA ASN A 45 -0.80 -15.14 8.98
C ASN A 45 0.31 -15.38 7.94
N THR A 46 -0.05 -15.64 6.68
CA THR A 46 0.89 -15.83 5.56
C THR A 46 1.34 -14.49 4.99
N LYS A 47 2.37 -14.51 4.13
CA LYS A 47 2.76 -13.32 3.37
C LYS A 47 1.68 -13.03 2.33
N GLU A 48 0.99 -11.92 2.49
CA GLU A 48 -0.12 -11.51 1.63
C GLU A 48 0.15 -10.12 1.08
N TRP A 49 -0.48 -9.78 -0.05
CA TRP A 49 -0.23 -8.52 -0.73
C TRP A 49 -1.49 -7.82 -1.21
N ILE A 50 -1.41 -6.50 -1.26
CA ILE A 50 -2.40 -5.64 -1.91
C ILE A 50 -1.68 -4.66 -2.83
N LEU A 51 -2.28 -4.41 -4.00
CA LEU A 51 -1.75 -3.56 -5.05
C LEU A 51 -2.65 -2.34 -5.22
N LEU A 52 -2.09 -1.16 -5.00
CA LEU A 52 -2.75 0.12 -5.16
C LEU A 52 -2.22 0.82 -6.40
N GLU A 53 -3.10 1.51 -7.11
CA GLU A 53 -2.75 2.37 -8.24
C GLU A 53 -3.13 3.79 -7.88
N LEU A 54 -2.16 4.71 -7.95
CA LEU A 54 -2.44 6.14 -7.84
C LEU A 54 -3.14 6.62 -9.10
N ASP A 55 -4.05 7.58 -8.95
CA ASP A 55 -4.77 8.15 -10.09
C ASP A 55 -3.85 8.96 -11.02
N GLU A 56 -2.79 9.54 -10.46
CA GLU A 56 -1.76 10.28 -11.21
C GLU A 56 -0.36 9.87 -10.76
N PRO A 57 0.63 9.77 -11.67
CA PRO A 57 2.03 9.60 -11.31
C PRO A 57 2.52 10.78 -10.48
N CYS A 58 3.09 10.51 -9.31
CA CYS A 58 3.64 11.55 -8.46
C CYS A 58 4.84 11.07 -7.63
N LEU A 59 5.54 12.01 -6.99
CA LEU A 59 6.52 11.70 -5.97
C LEU A 59 5.80 11.36 -4.66
N LEU A 60 5.96 10.12 -4.19
CA LEU A 60 5.42 9.69 -2.90
C LEU A 60 6.35 10.16 -1.79
N SER A 61 5.88 11.07 -0.94
CA SER A 61 6.66 11.60 0.18
C SER A 61 6.40 10.88 1.51
N HIS A 62 5.15 10.46 1.74
CA HIS A 62 4.74 9.84 2.99
C HIS A 62 3.73 8.73 2.73
N LEU A 63 3.86 7.62 3.46
CA LEU A 63 2.86 6.57 3.54
C LEU A 63 2.48 6.35 4.99
N ARG A 64 1.18 6.38 5.30
CA ARG A 64 0.66 6.06 6.64
C ARG A 64 -0.06 4.72 6.55
N ILE A 65 0.36 3.77 7.38
CA ILE A 65 -0.26 2.44 7.47
C ILE A 65 -0.73 2.23 8.90
N TYR A 66 -2.03 1.98 9.07
CA TYR A 66 -2.63 1.66 10.38
C TYR A 66 -2.87 0.15 10.46
N ASN A 67 -2.11 -0.52 11.32
CA ASN A 67 -2.15 -1.98 11.45
C ASN A 67 -2.71 -2.40 12.79
N LYS A 68 -3.49 -3.49 12.79
CA LYS A 68 -3.92 -4.14 14.04
C LYS A 68 -2.92 -5.17 14.55
N SER A 69 -2.34 -6.00 13.67
CA SER A 69 -1.54 -7.17 14.10
C SER A 69 -0.47 -7.59 13.09
N VAL A 70 -0.03 -6.66 12.22
CA VAL A 70 1.06 -6.93 11.27
C VAL A 70 2.37 -6.41 11.87
N LEU A 71 3.37 -7.29 11.98
CA LEU A 71 4.67 -6.97 12.57
C LEU A 71 5.59 -6.27 11.58
N GLU A 72 5.63 -6.73 10.34
CA GLU A 72 6.56 -6.24 9.32
C GLU A 72 5.85 -6.01 8.00
N TRP A 73 6.24 -4.92 7.33
CA TRP A 73 5.75 -4.54 6.01
C TRP A 73 6.90 -4.36 5.05
N GLU A 74 6.71 -4.85 3.84
CA GLU A 74 7.51 -4.49 2.68
C GLU A 74 6.67 -3.61 1.75
N ILE A 75 7.28 -2.55 1.25
CA ILE A 75 6.64 -1.59 0.35
C ILE A 75 7.44 -1.57 -0.95
N SER A 76 6.79 -1.97 -2.04
CA SER A 76 7.34 -1.87 -3.38
C SER A 76 6.59 -0.82 -4.18
N VAL A 77 7.33 0.12 -4.79
CA VAL A 77 6.77 1.18 -5.63
C VAL A 77 7.33 1.05 -7.04
N GLY A 78 6.47 1.14 -8.06
CA GLY A 78 6.91 1.07 -9.44
C GLY A 78 6.02 1.85 -10.40
N LEU A 79 6.61 2.39 -11.47
CA LEU A 79 5.90 2.98 -12.59
C LEU A 79 5.72 1.92 -13.68
N ARG A 80 4.49 1.70 -14.13
CA ARG A 80 4.24 0.86 -15.30
C ARG A 80 3.93 1.74 -16.51
N TYR A 81 4.80 1.70 -17.52
CA TYR A 81 4.53 2.29 -18.82
C TYR A 81 3.72 1.33 -19.69
N LYS A 82 2.58 1.80 -20.21
CA LYS A 82 1.82 1.08 -21.25
C LYS A 82 1.96 1.81 -22.58
N VAL A 83 2.71 1.19 -23.50
CA VAL A 83 3.01 1.71 -24.84
C VAL A 83 1.75 2.05 -25.65
N SER A 84 0.64 1.32 -25.42
CA SER A 84 -0.59 1.50 -26.19
C SER A 84 -1.45 2.70 -25.79
N GLN A 85 -1.24 3.29 -24.60
CA GLN A 85 -2.11 4.33 -24.06
C GLN A 85 -1.37 5.59 -23.57
N SER A 86 -0.04 5.65 -23.74
CA SER A 86 0.81 6.73 -23.21
C SER A 86 0.48 7.10 -21.75
N HIS A 87 0.09 6.09 -20.96
CA HIS A 87 -0.37 6.24 -19.59
C HIS A 87 0.63 5.59 -18.64
N TYR A 88 0.90 6.27 -17.52
CA TYR A 88 1.77 5.80 -16.47
C TYR A 88 0.90 5.48 -15.25
N ASP A 89 0.96 4.24 -14.78
CA ASP A 89 0.30 3.82 -13.54
C ASP A 89 1.38 3.71 -12.45
N LEU A 90 1.33 4.52 -11.37
CA LEU A 90 2.18 4.28 -10.20
C LEU A 90 1.51 3.22 -9.34
N ARG A 91 2.26 2.14 -9.07
CA ARG A 91 1.79 0.98 -8.32
C ARG A 91 2.52 0.88 -6.99
N LEU A 92 1.73 0.76 -5.92
CA LEU A 92 2.20 0.50 -4.57
C LEU A 92 1.76 -0.92 -4.19
N MET A 93 2.73 -1.82 -4.02
CA MET A 93 2.49 -3.15 -3.47
C MET A 93 2.90 -3.15 -2.01
N LEU A 94 1.95 -3.48 -1.14
CA LEU A 94 2.18 -3.65 0.30
C LEU A 94 2.15 -5.15 0.59
N GLN A 95 3.23 -5.68 1.15
CA GLN A 95 3.34 -7.09 1.52
C GLN A 95 3.56 -7.24 3.03
N THR A 96 2.82 -8.14 3.66
CA THR A 96 3.08 -8.53 5.05
C THR A 96 4.26 -9.49 5.10
N ALA A 97 5.23 -9.24 5.97
CA ALA A 97 6.31 -10.18 6.25
C ALA A 97 6.05 -10.91 7.58
N VAL A 98 6.33 -12.22 7.58
CA VAL A 98 6.28 -13.08 8.76
C VAL A 98 7.72 -13.39 9.14
N GLN A 99 8.13 -13.03 10.35
CA GLN A 99 9.44 -13.43 10.88
C GLN A 99 9.54 -14.96 10.89
N GLY A 100 10.50 -15.51 10.14
CA GLY A 100 10.72 -16.96 10.13
C GLY A 100 11.48 -17.56 8.94
N LEU A 101 11.87 -16.79 7.92
CA LEU A 101 12.74 -17.30 6.85
C LEU A 101 13.91 -16.34 6.60
N PRO A 102 15.15 -16.83 6.49
CA PRO A 102 16.32 -15.99 6.30
C PRO A 102 16.17 -15.24 4.98
N ALA A 103 16.13 -13.92 5.07
CA ALA A 103 16.23 -13.06 3.91
C ALA A 103 17.56 -13.40 3.20
N ILE A 104 17.47 -14.06 2.04
CA ILE A 104 18.55 -14.03 1.06
C ILE A 104 18.61 -12.57 0.58
N GLY A 105 19.43 -11.79 1.28
CA GLY A 105 19.66 -10.40 0.97
C GLY A 105 20.40 -10.27 -0.36
N PHE A 106 19.73 -9.73 -1.37
CA PHE A 106 20.43 -9.07 -2.45
C PHE A 106 20.73 -7.63 -2.01
N LEU A 107 21.87 -7.45 -1.34
CA LEU A 107 22.56 -6.16 -1.33
C LEU A 107 23.07 -5.93 -2.76
N ARG A 108 22.53 -4.93 -3.47
CA ARG A 108 23.24 -4.33 -4.61
C ARG A 108 24.10 -3.18 -4.08
N LYS A 109 25.35 -3.19 -4.54
CA LYS A 109 26.38 -2.16 -4.33
C LYS A 109 25.92 -0.80 -4.84
#